data_AF-B4IQ69-F1
#
_entry.id   AF-B4IQ69-F1
#
_cell.length_a   1.000
_cell.length_b   1.000
_cell.length_c   1.000
_cell.angle_alpha   90.00
_cell.angle_beta   90.00
_cell.angle_gamma   90.00
#
_symmetry.space_group_name_H-M   'P 1'
#
loop_
_entity.id
_entity.type
_entity.pdbx_description
1 polymer ?
#
loop_
_entity_poly.entity_id
_entity_poly.type
_entity_poly.pdbx_seq_one_letter_code
_entity_poly.pdbx_strand_id
1 'polypeptide(L)'
;MLTWTPLESNPEVLTKYIHKLGVSPAWSVTDVIGLEDDTLEWIPRPVKAFILLFPCSETYEKHRAEEHDRIKELQEQHPDDLFYMRQFTHNACGTVALIHSVANNKELVLDIDIGVLKDFLEKTVSLSTEERVKALENDKEFTAHHHALDQECSTIFDYQGYVIHHFIGLVIKDE
;
A
#
# COMPACT_ATOMS: atom_id res chain seq x y z
N MET A 1 0.32 -14.87 14.51
CA MET A 1 0.19 -13.83 13.48
C MET A 1 -0.34 -14.48 12.23
N LEU A 2 -1.31 -13.86 11.58
CA LEU A 2 -1.79 -14.29 10.28
C LEU A 2 -0.70 -13.94 9.25
N THR A 3 -0.38 -14.88 8.36
CA THR A 3 0.59 -14.67 7.27
C THR A 3 -0.16 -14.72 5.96
N TRP A 4 -0.06 -13.63 5.19
CA TRP A 4 -0.64 -13.56 3.86
C TRP A 4 0.37 -14.00 2.80
N THR A 5 -0.11 -14.16 1.56
CA THR A 5 0.75 -14.36 0.40
C THR A 5 1.44 -13.03 0.05
N PRO A 6 2.73 -12.97 -0.27
CA PRO A 6 3.31 -11.73 -0.79
C PRO A 6 2.69 -11.36 -2.14
N LEU A 7 2.36 -10.07 -2.34
CA LEU A 7 1.90 -9.60 -3.65
C LEU A 7 3.07 -9.49 -4.63
N GLU A 8 2.84 -9.87 -5.88
CA GLU A 8 3.77 -9.61 -6.98
C GLU A 8 3.76 -8.11 -7.33
N SER A 9 4.94 -7.50 -7.49
CA SER A 9 5.07 -6.13 -8.00
C SER A 9 4.85 -6.10 -9.50
N ASN A 10 3.60 -6.33 -9.89
CA ASN A 10 3.16 -6.43 -11.27
C ASN A 10 1.96 -5.51 -11.49
N PRO A 11 2.04 -4.50 -12.37
CA PRO A 11 0.97 -3.53 -12.56
C PRO A 11 -0.38 -4.17 -12.95
N GLU A 12 -0.38 -5.29 -13.66
CA GLU A 12 -1.61 -5.99 -14.02
C GLU A 12 -2.30 -6.56 -12.77
N VAL A 13 -1.54 -7.25 -11.92
CA VAL A 13 -2.03 -7.83 -10.65
C VAL A 13 -2.52 -6.72 -9.71
N LEU A 14 -1.74 -5.66 -9.55
CA LEU A 14 -2.07 -4.54 -8.67
C LEU A 14 -3.28 -3.74 -9.18
N THR A 15 -3.39 -3.53 -10.50
CA THR A 15 -4.55 -2.86 -11.12
C THR A 15 -5.83 -3.67 -10.92
N LYS A 16 -5.80 -4.98 -11.21
CA LYS A 16 -6.94 -5.86 -10.94
C LYS A 16 -7.32 -5.84 -9.46
N TYR A 17 -6.34 -5.79 -8.57
CA TYR A 17 -6.61 -5.74 -7.14
C TYR A 17 -7.34 -4.47 -6.74
N ILE A 18 -6.84 -3.28 -7.10
CA ILE A 18 -7.51 -2.02 -6.73
C ILE A 18 -8.92 -1.93 -7.32
N HIS A 19 -9.15 -2.48 -8.53
CA HIS A 19 -10.49 -2.55 -9.11
C HIS A 19 -11.40 -3.51 -8.33
N LYS A 20 -10.90 -4.67 -7.90
CA LYS A 20 -11.65 -5.58 -6.99
C LYS A 20 -11.97 -4.91 -5.65
N LEU A 21 -11.12 -3.99 -5.19
CA LEU A 21 -11.34 -3.22 -3.96
C LEU A 21 -12.36 -2.08 -4.12
N GLY A 22 -12.73 -1.71 -5.36
CA GLY A 22 -13.72 -0.69 -5.69
C GLY A 22 -13.16 0.57 -6.35
N VAL A 23 -11.85 0.66 -6.60
CA VAL A 23 -11.25 1.81 -7.29
C VAL A 23 -11.74 1.86 -8.74
N SER A 24 -12.11 3.06 -9.20
CA SER A 24 -12.60 3.30 -10.56
C SER A 24 -11.63 2.80 -11.64
N PRO A 25 -12.13 2.17 -12.73
CA PRO A 25 -11.33 1.81 -13.90
C PRO A 25 -10.63 2.97 -14.61
N ALA A 26 -10.95 4.22 -14.25
CA ALA A 26 -10.23 5.41 -14.70
C ALA A 26 -8.78 5.46 -14.18
N TRP A 27 -8.47 4.68 -13.14
CA TRP A 27 -7.16 4.61 -12.50
C TRP A 27 -6.55 3.21 -12.65
N SER A 28 -5.24 3.16 -12.87
CA SER A 28 -4.48 1.93 -12.99
C SER A 28 -3.07 2.11 -12.44
N VAL A 29 -2.43 1.01 -12.09
CA VAL A 29 -1.00 0.96 -11.79
C VAL A 29 -0.24 0.77 -13.10
N THR A 30 0.90 1.43 -13.26
CA THR A 30 1.82 1.28 -14.40
C THR A 30 3.24 1.08 -13.91
N ASP A 31 4.07 0.42 -14.71
CA ASP A 31 5.50 0.32 -14.43
C ASP A 31 6.18 1.68 -14.51
N VAL A 32 7.20 1.86 -13.66
CA VAL A 32 8.18 2.94 -13.74
C VAL A 32 9.48 2.32 -14.24
N ILE A 33 9.81 2.57 -15.50
CA ILE A 33 10.94 1.92 -16.18
C ILE A 33 12.29 2.56 -15.80
N GLY A 34 12.29 3.84 -15.46
CA GLY A 34 13.47 4.62 -15.08
C GLY A 34 13.07 5.83 -14.24
N LEU A 35 14.09 6.50 -13.70
CA LEU A 35 13.94 7.73 -12.90
C LEU A 35 14.53 8.95 -13.61
N GLU A 36 14.98 8.76 -14.85
CA GLU A 36 15.46 9.80 -15.74
C GLU A 36 14.28 10.55 -16.38
N ASP A 37 14.45 11.84 -16.66
CA ASP A 37 13.39 12.73 -17.16
C ASP A 37 12.65 12.16 -18.39
N ASP A 38 13.38 11.59 -19.34
CA ASP A 38 12.84 11.00 -20.57
C ASP A 38 11.98 9.75 -20.33
N THR A 39 12.34 8.92 -19.34
CA THR A 39 11.56 7.73 -18.97
C THR A 39 10.35 8.08 -18.10
N LEU A 40 10.47 9.10 -17.23
CA LEU A 40 9.36 9.59 -16.41
C LEU A 40 8.26 10.25 -17.25
N GLU A 41 8.60 10.80 -18.43
CA GLU A 41 7.62 11.32 -19.38
C GLU A 41 6.67 10.25 -19.94
N TRP A 42 7.04 8.97 -19.89
CA TRP A 42 6.18 7.87 -20.36
C TRP A 42 5.05 7.52 -19.40
N ILE A 43 5.12 7.98 -18.15
CA ILE A 43 4.11 7.71 -17.13
C ILE A 43 2.84 8.54 -17.44
N PRO A 44 1.66 7.90 -17.62
CA PRO A 44 0.41 8.61 -17.80
C PRO A 44 0.12 9.56 -16.64
N ARG A 45 -0.41 10.74 -16.96
CA ARG A 45 -0.73 11.79 -15.98
C ARG A 45 -2.23 12.00 -15.86
N PRO A 46 -2.74 12.37 -14.67
CA PRO A 46 -2.00 12.67 -13.44
C PRO A 46 -1.55 11.44 -12.66
N VAL A 47 -0.45 11.56 -11.90
CA VAL A 47 0.03 10.52 -10.96
C VAL A 47 -0.45 10.85 -9.56
N LYS A 48 -0.99 9.85 -8.84
CA LYS A 48 -1.55 10.00 -7.49
C LYS A 48 -0.69 9.43 -6.38
N ALA A 49 0.10 8.41 -6.69
CA ALA A 49 1.00 7.78 -5.74
C ALA A 49 2.11 7.05 -6.50
N PHE A 50 3.23 6.81 -5.82
CA PHE A 50 4.21 5.81 -6.22
C PHE A 50 4.20 4.66 -5.23
N ILE A 51 4.38 3.44 -5.74
CA ILE A 51 4.51 2.24 -4.92
C ILE A 51 5.90 1.67 -5.19
N LEU A 52 6.69 1.51 -4.15
CA LEU A 52 8.07 1.03 -4.26
C LEU A 52 8.20 -0.31 -3.55
N LEU A 53 8.66 -1.33 -4.29
CA LEU A 53 9.14 -2.59 -3.74
C LEU A 53 10.66 -2.53 -3.61
N PHE A 54 11.20 -2.78 -2.42
CA PHE A 54 12.65 -2.79 -2.21
C PHE A 54 13.07 -3.89 -1.22
N PRO A 55 14.32 -4.37 -1.27
CA PRO A 55 14.83 -5.37 -0.34
C PRO A 55 15.24 -4.75 1.00
N CYS A 56 14.78 -5.35 2.10
CA CYS A 56 15.15 -5.05 3.47
C CYS A 56 16.44 -5.80 3.85
N SER A 57 17.59 -5.19 3.61
CA SER A 57 18.88 -5.69 4.07
C SER A 57 19.16 -5.34 5.53
N GLU A 58 20.16 -5.97 6.15
CA GLU A 58 20.61 -5.58 7.50
C GLU A 58 21.01 -4.09 7.58
N THR A 59 21.64 -3.57 6.53
CA THR A 59 21.99 -2.14 6.43
C THR A 59 20.76 -1.26 6.40
N TYR A 60 19.72 -1.65 5.67
CA TYR A 60 18.43 -0.94 5.66
C TYR A 60 17.77 -0.99 7.06
N GLU A 61 17.72 -2.15 7.69
CA GLU A 61 17.10 -2.32 9.01
C GLU A 61 17.76 -1.44 10.08
N LYS A 62 19.10 -1.36 10.04
CA LYS A 62 19.86 -0.45 10.90
C LYS A 62 19.52 1.00 10.62
N HIS A 63 19.56 1.43 9.36
CA HIS A 63 19.24 2.80 8.97
C HIS A 63 17.81 3.19 9.36
N ARG A 64 16.83 2.31 9.15
CA ARG A 64 15.42 2.52 9.54
C ARG A 64 15.28 2.73 11.06
N ALA A 65 16.00 1.97 11.87
CA ALA A 65 15.97 2.11 13.32
C ALA A 65 16.56 3.46 13.78
N GLU A 66 17.72 3.83 13.22
CA GLU A 66 18.36 5.13 13.48
C GLU A 66 17.44 6.30 13.07
N GLU A 67 16.80 6.20 11.92
CA GLU A 67 15.89 7.25 11.42
C GLU A 67 14.62 7.36 12.26
N HIS A 68 14.04 6.23 12.69
CA HIS A 68 12.89 6.21 13.59
C HIS A 68 13.18 6.91 14.92
N ASP A 69 14.37 6.71 15.48
CA ASP A 69 14.76 7.39 16.72
C ASP A 69 15.04 8.88 16.49
N ARG A 70 15.66 9.24 15.35
CA ARG A 70 15.85 10.65 14.94
C ARG A 70 14.51 11.40 14.82
N ILE A 71 13.52 10.82 14.14
CA ILE A 71 12.21 11.47 13.90
C ILE A 71 11.42 11.64 15.19
N LYS A 72 11.48 10.69 16.13
CA LYS A 72 10.84 10.85 17.46
C LYS A 72 11.31 12.10 18.19
N GLU A 73 12.58 12.46 18.04
CA GLU A 73 13.16 13.66 18.67
C GLU A 73 12.71 14.96 18.00
N LEU A 74 12.44 14.92 16.69
CA LEU A 74 12.06 16.09 15.89
C LEU A 74 10.62 16.56 16.12
N GLN A 75 9.76 15.72 16.71
CA GLN A 75 8.32 16.02 16.92
C GLN A 75 7.65 16.57 15.65
N GLU A 76 7.95 15.95 14.51
CA GLU A 76 7.41 16.39 13.21
C GLU A 76 5.87 16.41 13.24
N GLN A 77 5.31 17.49 12.70
CA GLN A 77 3.88 17.61 12.51
C GLN A 77 3.52 16.96 11.17
N HIS A 78 2.40 16.26 11.15
CA HIS A 78 1.83 15.66 9.95
C HIS A 78 0.43 16.23 9.73
N PRO A 79 -0.08 16.27 8.49
CA PRO A 79 -1.45 16.69 8.23
C PRO A 79 -2.46 15.88 9.07
N ASP A 80 -3.42 16.57 9.69
CA ASP A 80 -4.42 15.93 10.58
C ASP A 80 -5.28 14.89 9.84
N ASP A 81 -5.47 15.06 8.53
CA ASP A 81 -6.23 14.16 7.66
C ASP A 81 -5.34 13.12 6.93
N LEU A 82 -4.10 12.94 7.37
CA LEU A 82 -3.23 11.86 6.88
C LEU A 82 -3.76 10.50 7.31
N PHE A 83 -4.10 9.66 6.33
CA PHE A 83 -4.47 8.28 6.59
C PHE A 83 -3.20 7.42 6.70
N TYR A 84 -2.90 6.97 7.92
CA TYR A 84 -1.78 6.10 8.22
C TYR A 84 -2.21 4.92 9.09
N MET A 85 -1.58 3.76 8.83
CA MET A 85 -1.68 2.55 9.65
C MET A 85 -0.38 1.76 9.53
N ARG A 86 0.02 1.10 10.61
CA ARG A 86 1.17 0.20 10.58
C ARG A 86 0.79 -1.13 9.94
N GLN A 87 1.76 -1.83 9.37
CA GLN A 87 1.58 -3.22 9.03
C GLN A 87 1.85 -4.10 10.25
N PHE A 88 0.95 -5.05 10.53
CA PHE A 88 1.16 -6.10 11.55
C PHE A 88 1.04 -7.51 10.96
N THR A 89 0.16 -7.71 9.97
CA THR A 89 0.04 -8.96 9.22
C THR A 89 1.26 -9.18 8.33
N HIS A 90 1.89 -10.36 8.41
CA HIS A 90 3.05 -10.67 7.59
C HIS A 90 2.63 -10.74 6.11
N ASN A 91 3.48 -10.21 5.21
CA ASN A 91 3.25 -10.09 3.76
C ASN A 91 2.08 -9.21 3.29
N ALA A 92 1.37 -8.53 4.18
CA ALA A 92 0.30 -7.59 3.79
C ALA A 92 0.81 -6.24 3.26
N CYS A 93 2.14 -6.03 3.15
CA CYS A 93 2.75 -4.75 2.78
C CYS A 93 2.17 -4.14 1.49
N GLY A 94 1.95 -4.94 0.46
CA GLY A 94 1.38 -4.45 -0.80
C GLY A 94 -0.06 -3.95 -0.64
N THR A 95 -0.90 -4.66 0.11
CA THR A 95 -2.26 -4.19 0.45
C THR A 95 -2.21 -2.88 1.26
N VAL A 96 -1.33 -2.81 2.27
CA VAL A 96 -1.17 -1.60 3.09
C VAL A 96 -0.73 -0.41 2.24
N ALA A 97 0.25 -0.60 1.35
CA ALA A 97 0.74 0.45 0.44
C ALA A 97 -0.35 0.94 -0.53
N LEU A 98 -1.19 0.03 -1.05
CA LEU A 98 -2.33 0.40 -1.91
C LEU A 98 -3.40 1.17 -1.14
N ILE A 99 -3.73 0.74 0.08
CA ILE A 99 -4.67 1.47 0.94
C ILE A 99 -4.14 2.88 1.22
N HIS A 100 -2.86 3.03 1.60
CA HIS A 100 -2.25 4.34 1.79
C HIS A 100 -2.28 5.20 0.53
N SER A 101 -2.03 4.59 -0.63
CA SER A 101 -2.07 5.27 -1.93
C SER A 101 -3.45 5.83 -2.24
N VAL A 102 -4.52 5.06 -2.00
CA VAL A 102 -5.89 5.49 -2.29
C VAL A 102 -6.42 6.43 -1.21
N ALA A 103 -6.29 6.06 0.07
CA ALA A 103 -6.88 6.78 1.20
C ALA A 103 -6.41 8.22 1.32
N ASN A 104 -5.17 8.51 0.90
CA ASN A 104 -4.59 9.85 0.97
C ASN A 104 -4.89 10.72 -0.26
N ASN A 105 -5.59 10.18 -1.28
CA ASN A 105 -5.99 10.90 -2.49
C ASN A 105 -7.51 11.11 -2.51
N LYS A 106 -7.97 12.32 -2.16
CA LYS A 106 -9.41 12.65 -2.05
C LYS A 106 -10.22 12.34 -3.31
N GLU A 107 -9.66 12.62 -4.48
CA GLU A 107 -10.29 12.29 -5.78
C GLU A 107 -10.51 10.78 -5.93
N LEU A 108 -9.50 9.97 -5.60
CA LEU A 108 -9.62 8.51 -5.65
C LEU A 108 -10.67 8.00 -4.68
N VAL A 109 -10.73 8.54 -3.45
CA VAL A 109 -11.72 8.12 -2.46
C VAL A 109 -13.14 8.48 -2.89
N LEU A 110 -13.34 9.67 -3.45
CA LEU A 110 -14.65 10.13 -3.92
C LEU A 110 -15.16 9.34 -5.13
N ASP A 111 -14.25 8.84 -5.97
CA ASP A 111 -14.57 8.01 -7.13
C ASP A 111 -14.94 6.55 -6.77
N ILE A 112 -14.89 6.16 -5.49
CA ILE A 112 -15.31 4.83 -5.04
C ILE A 112 -16.79 4.88 -4.64
N ASP A 113 -17.65 4.34 -5.50
CA ASP A 113 -19.09 4.26 -5.24
C ASP A 113 -19.45 3.15 -4.24
N ILE A 114 -18.87 1.96 -4.42
CA ILE A 114 -19.08 0.77 -3.60
C ILE A 114 -17.81 -0.08 -3.55
N GLY A 115 -17.63 -0.86 -2.50
CA GLY A 115 -16.56 -1.85 -2.41
C GLY A 115 -15.95 -1.90 -1.01
N VAL A 116 -15.22 -2.99 -0.74
CA VAL A 116 -14.61 -3.25 0.57
C VAL A 116 -13.69 -2.10 1.03
N LEU A 117 -13.02 -1.43 0.09
CA LEU A 117 -12.16 -0.29 0.44
C LEU A 117 -12.96 0.92 0.91
N LYS A 118 -14.14 1.19 0.31
CA LYS A 118 -15.01 2.27 0.77
C LYS A 118 -15.46 2.03 2.20
N ASP A 119 -16.03 0.85 2.44
CA ASP A 119 -16.57 0.47 3.75
C ASP A 119 -15.47 0.50 4.82
N PHE A 120 -14.27 0.06 4.47
CA PHE A 120 -13.10 0.14 5.35
C PHE A 120 -12.68 1.57 5.64
N LEU A 121 -12.57 2.43 4.63
CA LEU A 121 -12.17 3.83 4.83
C LEU A 121 -13.21 4.59 5.67
N GLU A 122 -14.50 4.43 5.39
CA GLU A 122 -15.59 5.04 6.15
C GLU A 122 -15.60 4.58 7.62
N LYS A 123 -15.37 3.28 7.86
CA LYS A 123 -15.29 2.72 9.21
C LYS A 123 -14.05 3.16 9.99
N THR A 124 -12.95 3.47 9.29
CA THR A 124 -11.63 3.62 9.91
C THR A 124 -11.05 5.03 9.89
N VAL A 125 -11.72 5.98 9.22
CA VAL A 125 -11.27 7.38 9.10
C VAL A 125 -11.03 8.03 10.47
N SER A 126 -11.92 7.82 11.44
CA SER A 126 -11.83 8.40 12.78
C SER A 126 -11.06 7.54 13.80
N LEU A 127 -10.53 6.40 13.37
CA LEU A 127 -9.82 5.47 14.25
C LEU A 127 -8.34 5.85 14.37
N SER A 128 -7.74 5.48 15.50
CA SER A 128 -6.29 5.56 15.66
C SER A 128 -5.56 4.61 14.71
N THR A 129 -4.27 4.87 14.47
CA THR A 129 -3.37 4.02 13.69
C THR A 129 -3.49 2.55 14.08
N GLU A 130 -3.57 2.24 15.38
CA GLU A 130 -3.53 0.86 15.87
C GLU A 130 -4.90 0.18 15.80
N GLU A 131 -5.98 0.96 15.81
CA GLU A 131 -7.33 0.47 15.55
C GLU A 131 -7.55 0.20 14.06
N ARG A 132 -6.95 1.00 13.16
CA ARG A 132 -6.90 0.73 11.71
C ARG A 132 -6.23 -0.59 11.40
N VAL A 133 -5.11 -0.89 12.07
CA VAL A 133 -4.43 -2.20 11.96
C VAL A 133 -5.39 -3.34 12.32
N LYS A 134 -6.02 -3.26 13.50
CA LYS A 134 -6.95 -4.30 13.96
C LYS A 134 -8.17 -4.43 13.04
N ALA A 135 -8.64 -3.33 12.46
CA ALA A 135 -9.73 -3.36 11.50
C ALA A 135 -9.33 -4.20 10.27
N LEU A 136 -8.13 -3.99 9.72
CA LEU A 136 -7.65 -4.73 8.55
C LEU A 136 -7.43 -6.21 8.87
N GLU A 137 -6.85 -6.53 10.03
CA GLU A 137 -6.61 -7.91 10.46
C GLU A 137 -7.88 -8.75 10.60
N ASN A 138 -8.98 -8.10 10.98
CA ASN A 138 -10.28 -8.74 11.16
C ASN A 138 -11.15 -8.68 9.89
N ASP A 139 -10.67 -8.04 8.83
CA ASP A 139 -11.40 -7.89 7.58
C ASP A 139 -11.23 -9.11 6.68
N LYS A 140 -12.26 -9.95 6.68
CA LYS A 140 -12.29 -11.19 5.90
C LYS A 140 -12.40 -10.94 4.41
N GLU A 141 -13.00 -9.84 3.98
CA GLU A 141 -13.15 -9.52 2.57
C GLU A 141 -11.82 -9.04 1.99
N PHE A 142 -11.08 -8.17 2.70
CA PHE A 142 -9.71 -7.81 2.31
C PHE A 142 -8.81 -9.03 2.21
N THR A 143 -8.87 -9.91 3.21
CA THR A 143 -8.10 -11.16 3.24
C THR A 143 -8.45 -12.04 2.03
N ALA A 144 -9.74 -12.21 1.73
CA ALA A 144 -10.20 -13.02 0.61
C ALA A 144 -9.79 -12.43 -0.75
N HIS A 145 -9.96 -11.12 -0.95
CA HIS A 145 -9.55 -10.46 -2.19
C HIS A 145 -8.04 -10.50 -2.39
N HIS A 146 -7.26 -10.35 -1.32
CA HIS A 146 -5.81 -10.49 -1.36
C HIS A 146 -5.41 -11.90 -1.80
N HIS A 147 -5.93 -12.94 -1.14
CA HIS A 147 -5.59 -14.33 -1.50
C HIS A 147 -6.08 -14.75 -2.89
N ALA A 148 -7.14 -14.14 -3.41
CA ALA A 148 -7.61 -14.42 -4.76
C ALA A 148 -6.59 -14.01 -5.85
N LEU A 149 -5.63 -13.14 -5.53
CA LEU A 149 -4.57 -12.74 -6.47
C LEU A 149 -3.44 -13.75 -6.57
N ASP A 150 -3.33 -14.66 -5.61
CA ASP A 150 -2.28 -15.70 -5.59
C ASP A 150 -2.37 -16.57 -6.86
N GLN A 151 -3.59 -16.87 -7.31
CA GLN A 151 -3.84 -17.62 -8.55
C GLN A 151 -3.46 -16.86 -9.83
N GLU A 152 -3.28 -15.55 -9.74
CA GLU A 152 -2.95 -14.66 -10.86
C GLU A 152 -1.47 -14.29 -10.89
N CYS A 153 -0.69 -14.67 -9.89
CA CYS A 153 0.74 -14.40 -9.85
C CYS A 153 1.49 -15.31 -10.84
N SER A 154 2.40 -14.71 -11.58
CA SER A 154 3.27 -15.42 -12.53
C SER A 154 4.42 -16.14 -11.81
N THR A 155 4.71 -15.72 -10.58
CA THR A 155 5.79 -16.22 -9.74
C THR A 155 5.27 -17.19 -8.69
N ILE A 156 5.93 -18.35 -8.55
CA ILE A 156 5.67 -19.27 -7.43
C ILE A 156 6.38 -18.71 -6.20
N PHE A 157 5.61 -18.28 -5.20
CA PHE A 157 6.16 -17.85 -3.93
C PHE A 157 6.43 -19.05 -3.02
N ASP A 158 7.61 -19.10 -2.41
CA ASP A 158 7.82 -20.00 -1.27
C ASP A 158 7.13 -19.38 -0.04
N TYR A 159 5.93 -19.85 0.25
CA TYR A 159 5.13 -19.40 1.41
C TYR A 159 5.79 -19.69 2.76
N GLN A 160 6.86 -20.52 2.79
CA GLN A 160 7.69 -20.77 3.97
C GLN A 160 9.06 -20.07 3.90
N GLY A 161 9.37 -19.45 2.77
CA GLY A 161 10.61 -18.73 2.52
C GLY A 161 10.64 -17.38 3.23
N TYR A 162 11.84 -16.93 3.58
CA TYR A 162 12.04 -15.62 4.17
C TYR A 162 11.84 -14.53 3.11
N VAL A 163 10.74 -13.77 3.20
CA VAL A 163 10.45 -12.64 2.31
C VAL A 163 11.25 -11.42 2.78
N ILE A 164 12.22 -11.00 1.96
CA ILE A 164 13.06 -9.83 2.24
C ILE A 164 12.56 -8.55 1.59
N HIS A 165 11.56 -8.62 0.71
CA HIS A 165 11.07 -7.44 0.00
C HIS A 165 9.90 -6.79 0.73
N HIS A 166 9.81 -5.47 0.67
CA HIS A 166 8.77 -4.69 1.32
C HIS A 166 8.23 -3.60 0.40
N PHE A 167 6.91 -3.47 0.36
CA PHE A 167 6.21 -2.38 -0.33
C PHE A 167 6.02 -1.17 0.59
N ILE A 168 6.23 0.02 0.03
CA ILE A 168 5.79 1.29 0.62
C ILE A 168 5.00 2.12 -0.40
N GLY A 169 4.09 2.95 0.10
CA GLY A 169 3.38 3.95 -0.70
C GLY A 169 3.96 5.35 -0.47
N LEU A 170 4.18 6.09 -1.53
CA LEU A 170 4.61 7.49 -1.52
C LEU A 170 3.47 8.33 -2.09
N VAL A 171 2.96 9.27 -1.30
CA VAL A 171 1.82 10.12 -1.65
C VAL A 171 2.16 11.58 -1.42
N ILE A 172 1.57 12.46 -2.21
CA ILE A 172 1.58 13.89 -1.94
C ILE A 172 0.35 14.19 -1.09
N LYS A 173 0.58 14.67 0.12
CA LYS A 173 -0.46 15.14 1.03
C LYS A 173 -0.13 16.59 1.34
N ASP A 174 -0.93 17.51 0.82
CA ASP A 174 -0.79 18.93 1.12
C ASP A 174 -1.10 19.19 2.61
N GLU A 175 -0.48 20.22 3.18
CA GLU A 175 -0.79 20.74 4.53
C GLU A 175 -2.22 21.34 4.61
#